data_AF-A0A3S5GNZ3-F1
#
_entry.id   AF-A0A3S5GNZ3-F1
#
_cell.length_a   1.000
_cell.length_b   1.000
_cell.length_c   1.000
_cell.angle_alpha   90.00
_cell.angle_beta   90.00
_cell.angle_gamma   90.00
#
_symmetry.space_group_name_H-M   'P 1'
#
loop_
_entity.id
_entity.type
_entity.pdbx_description
1 polymer ?
#
loop_
_entity_poly.entity_id
_entity_poly.type
_entity_poly.pdbx_seq_one_letter_code
_entity_poly.pdbx_strand_id
1 'polypeptide(L)'
;MSKGRVFVSIACTALLLAVAVGCTSNPVGQNTDTASSSGTSAGKPMENASHTQHTQQRKEELVLSFYNDSSLSDEAKVHHITDHLAGIQWDTFNKISRKQSLEVIEYLYKQRAFISSESFPNVIRASDGLDGALSESYAAIMGELFTRDKTAMTRALAKTDKSTRVQCIARIGYALSYREPKEVKKEIQQWRAGQQLTAAEKEVIRALLVKLDDPY
;
A
#
# COMPACT_ATOMS: atom_id res chain seq x y z
N MET A 1 39.78 39.72 -8.51
CA MET A 1 39.40 39.82 -7.09
C MET A 1 37.89 39.60 -7.03
N SER A 2 37.25 38.77 -6.23
CA SER A 2 37.63 38.00 -5.05
C SER A 2 36.78 36.72 -5.03
N LYS A 3 37.37 35.64 -4.50
CA LYS A 3 36.71 34.36 -4.24
C LYS A 3 35.75 34.50 -3.05
N GLY A 4 34.61 33.81 -3.09
CA GLY A 4 33.74 33.65 -1.93
C GLY A 4 33.12 32.26 -1.92
N ARG A 5 33.82 31.30 -1.30
CA ARG A 5 33.25 30.01 -0.86
C ARG A 5 32.76 30.20 0.56
N VAL A 6 31.53 29.79 0.85
CA VAL A 6 31.04 29.65 2.23
C VAL A 6 30.59 28.20 2.41
N PHE A 7 31.34 27.49 3.24
CA PHE A 7 30.96 26.23 3.87
C PHE A 7 30.11 26.57 5.10
N VAL A 8 28.99 25.87 5.31
CA VAL A 8 28.35 25.79 6.63
C VAL A 8 28.01 24.34 6.93
N SER A 9 28.30 23.99 8.18
CA SER A 9 28.53 22.67 8.73
C SER A 9 27.27 21.86 9.01
N ILE A 10 27.50 20.54 8.98
CA ILE A 10 26.67 19.44 9.49
C ILE A 10 26.48 19.60 11.01
N ALA A 11 25.26 19.33 11.50
CA ALA A 11 25.00 18.96 12.88
C ALA A 11 24.05 17.75 12.89
N CYS A 12 24.61 16.60 13.26
CA CYS A 12 23.90 15.39 13.65
C CYS A 12 23.17 15.60 14.97
N THR A 13 21.90 15.22 15.06
CA THR A 13 21.26 14.95 16.35
C THR A 13 20.52 13.62 16.24
N ALA A 14 21.14 12.56 16.75
CA ALA A 14 20.49 11.30 17.01
C ALA A 14 19.71 11.42 18.32
N LEU A 15 18.41 11.11 18.31
CA LEU A 15 17.64 10.87 19.52
C LEU A 15 17.19 9.41 19.53
N LEU A 16 17.85 8.60 20.34
CA LEU A 16 17.41 7.28 20.77
C LEU A 16 16.65 7.46 22.07
N LEU A 17 15.43 6.93 22.18
CA LEU A 17 14.81 6.64 23.48
C LEU A 17 13.99 5.34 23.41
N ALA A 18 14.06 4.62 24.51
CA ALA A 18 14.09 3.16 24.59
C ALA A 18 12.72 2.51 24.85
N VAL A 19 12.70 1.20 24.57
CA VAL A 19 11.62 0.25 24.85
C VAL A 19 11.53 -0.05 26.35
N ALA A 20 10.32 -0.07 26.91
CA ALA A 20 10.02 -0.70 28.20
C ALA A 20 9.09 -1.91 27.98
N VAL A 21 9.66 -3.11 28.11
CA VAL A 21 8.93 -4.38 28.27
C VAL A 21 8.66 -4.55 29.76
N GLY A 22 7.39 -4.66 30.14
CA GLY A 22 6.97 -5.01 31.50
C GLY A 22 6.20 -6.33 31.48
N CYS A 23 6.89 -7.43 31.77
CA CYS A 23 6.27 -8.70 32.17
C CYS A 23 5.85 -8.60 33.64
N THR A 24 4.64 -9.05 33.97
CA THR A 24 4.33 -9.48 35.34
C THR A 24 3.67 -10.85 35.32
N SER A 25 4.25 -11.73 36.11
CA SER A 25 3.88 -13.11 36.38
C SER A 25 3.03 -13.22 37.66
N ASN A 26 2.22 -14.29 37.70
CA ASN A 26 1.25 -14.80 38.69
C ASN A 26 1.56 -14.63 40.20
N PRO A 27 0.56 -14.83 41.10
CA PRO A 27 0.33 -16.17 41.71
C PRO A 27 -1.18 -16.54 41.89
N VAL A 28 -1.58 -17.80 41.65
CA VAL A 28 -1.80 -18.94 42.59
C VAL A 28 -2.84 -18.70 43.70
N GLY A 29 -3.86 -19.59 43.73
CA GLY A 29 -4.75 -19.83 44.86
C GLY A 29 -5.54 -21.13 44.67
N GLN A 30 -5.05 -22.23 45.24
CA GLN A 30 -5.76 -23.50 45.43
C GLN A 30 -6.92 -23.34 46.42
N ASN A 31 -7.98 -24.13 46.27
CA ASN A 31 -8.66 -24.80 47.38
C ASN A 31 -9.40 -26.04 46.90
N THR A 32 -9.31 -27.08 47.72
CA THR A 32 -9.74 -28.46 47.51
C THR A 32 -11.15 -28.72 48.07
N ASP A 33 -11.66 -29.90 47.69
CA ASP A 33 -12.58 -30.79 48.42
C ASP A 33 -14.09 -30.82 48.11
N THR A 34 -14.40 -31.80 47.24
CA THR A 34 -15.26 -32.98 47.49
C THR A 34 -16.66 -32.81 48.08
N ALA A 35 -17.68 -33.08 47.26
CA ALA A 35 -18.86 -33.89 47.66
C ALA A 35 -19.52 -34.52 46.43
N SER A 36 -19.71 -35.84 46.49
CA SER A 36 -20.41 -36.65 45.50
C SER A 36 -21.90 -36.70 45.84
N SER A 37 -22.78 -36.50 44.85
CA SER A 37 -24.16 -37.00 44.90
C SER A 37 -24.67 -37.29 43.49
N SER A 38 -25.05 -38.55 43.32
CA SER A 38 -25.72 -39.19 42.19
C SER A 38 -27.02 -38.51 41.78
N GLY A 39 -27.26 -38.44 40.46
CA GLY A 39 -28.54 -38.04 39.88
C GLY A 39 -28.53 -38.18 38.35
N THR A 40 -28.93 -39.35 37.87
CA THR A 40 -29.17 -39.64 36.44
C THR A 40 -30.27 -38.74 35.89
N SER A 41 -29.99 -37.97 34.84
CA SER A 41 -31.00 -37.62 33.83
C SER A 41 -30.33 -37.32 32.49
N ALA A 42 -30.69 -38.13 31.50
CA ALA A 42 -30.32 -37.95 30.11
C ALA A 42 -30.96 -36.66 29.57
N GLY A 43 -30.15 -35.62 29.41
CA GLY A 43 -30.49 -34.42 28.66
C GLY A 43 -29.44 -34.22 27.58
N LYS A 44 -29.83 -34.36 26.30
CA LYS A 44 -29.03 -33.92 25.15
C LYS A 44 -28.48 -32.52 25.41
N PRO A 45 -27.16 -32.28 25.35
CA PRO A 45 -26.68 -30.96 25.01
C PRO A 45 -27.01 -30.81 23.52
N MET A 46 -28.07 -30.05 23.22
CA MET A 46 -28.19 -29.43 21.92
C MET A 46 -27.10 -28.36 21.89
N GLU A 47 -25.90 -28.82 21.54
CA GLU A 47 -24.76 -27.99 21.24
C GLU A 47 -25.13 -27.24 19.94
N ASN A 48 -25.88 -26.15 20.10
CA ASN A 48 -25.79 -25.03 19.20
C ASN A 48 -24.37 -24.51 19.37
N ALA A 49 -23.42 -25.20 18.73
CA ALA A 49 -22.20 -24.61 18.28
C ALA A 49 -22.64 -23.49 17.34
N SER A 50 -22.88 -22.31 17.91
CA SER A 50 -22.65 -21.06 17.22
C SER A 50 -21.19 -21.13 16.79
N HIS A 51 -20.98 -21.73 15.63
CA HIS A 51 -19.82 -21.49 14.81
C HIS A 51 -19.86 -20.00 14.52
N THR A 52 -19.31 -19.22 15.45
CA THR A 52 -18.79 -17.90 15.17
C THR A 52 -17.60 -18.15 14.25
N GLN A 53 -17.91 -18.46 12.98
CA GLN A 53 -17.01 -18.15 11.90
C GLN A 53 -16.81 -16.64 12.04
N HIS A 54 -15.67 -16.24 12.61
CA HIS A 54 -15.11 -14.96 12.29
C HIS A 54 -14.91 -14.97 10.78
N THR A 55 -15.95 -14.58 10.04
CA THR A 55 -15.86 -14.34 8.61
C THR A 55 -14.89 -13.20 8.47
N GLN A 56 -13.63 -13.54 8.20
CA GLN A 56 -12.62 -12.55 7.85
C GLN A 56 -13.20 -11.72 6.72
N GLN A 57 -13.53 -10.47 7.01
CA GLN A 57 -14.17 -9.57 6.06
C GLN A 57 -13.28 -9.49 4.81
N ARG A 58 -13.89 -9.59 3.62
CA ARG A 58 -13.12 -9.58 2.38
C ARG A 58 -12.52 -8.19 2.18
N LYS A 59 -11.36 -8.12 1.53
CA LYS A 59 -10.66 -6.85 1.28
C LYS A 59 -11.53 -5.87 0.49
N GLU A 60 -12.29 -6.38 -0.47
CA GLU A 60 -13.21 -5.58 -1.29
C GLU A 60 -14.31 -4.94 -0.42
N GLU A 61 -14.84 -5.69 0.55
CA GLU A 61 -15.85 -5.20 1.49
C GLU A 61 -15.27 -4.14 2.43
N LEU A 62 -14.02 -4.34 2.89
CA LEU A 62 -13.31 -3.37 3.74
C LEU A 62 -13.06 -2.06 2.98
N VAL A 63 -12.52 -2.13 1.75
CA VAL A 63 -12.30 -0.94 0.91
C VAL A 63 -13.61 -0.21 0.66
N LEU A 64 -14.70 -0.93 0.36
CA LEU A 64 -16.01 -0.33 0.16
C LEU A 64 -16.55 0.32 1.44
N SER A 65 -16.40 -0.33 2.59
CA SER A 65 -16.86 0.23 3.87
C SER A 65 -16.10 1.50 4.23
N PHE A 66 -14.77 1.52 4.08
CA PHE A 66 -13.99 2.72 4.36
C PHE A 66 -14.29 3.85 3.37
N TYR A 67 -14.49 3.53 2.09
CA TYR A 67 -14.89 4.51 1.10
C TYR A 67 -16.22 5.19 1.44
N ASN A 68 -17.22 4.41 1.85
CA ASN A 68 -18.57 4.90 2.18
C ASN A 68 -18.70 5.50 3.58
N ASP A 69 -17.71 5.33 4.46
CA ASP A 69 -17.75 5.88 5.80
C ASP A 69 -17.61 7.41 5.76
N SER A 70 -18.70 8.11 6.07
CA SER A 70 -18.74 9.57 6.11
C SER A 70 -18.17 10.17 7.40
N SER A 71 -17.86 9.33 8.40
CA SER A 71 -17.26 9.79 9.66
C SER A 71 -15.74 9.92 9.58
N LEU A 72 -15.10 9.30 8.59
CA LEU A 72 -13.67 9.37 8.37
C LEU A 72 -13.26 10.64 7.60
N SER A 73 -12.12 11.22 8.00
CA SER A 73 -11.45 12.24 7.19
C SER A 73 -10.92 11.66 5.88
N ASP A 74 -10.64 12.52 4.90
CA ASP A 74 -10.06 12.06 3.62
C ASP A 74 -8.73 11.33 3.81
N GLU A 75 -7.86 11.85 4.68
CA GLU A 75 -6.58 11.22 5.02
C GLU A 75 -6.79 9.82 5.62
N ALA A 76 -7.63 9.69 6.64
CA ALA A 76 -7.92 8.40 7.26
C ALA A 76 -8.52 7.41 6.27
N LYS A 77 -9.43 7.88 5.41
CA LYS A 77 -10.05 7.07 4.34
C LYS A 77 -9.01 6.56 3.35
N VAL A 78 -8.11 7.43 2.88
CA VAL A 78 -7.01 7.04 1.99
C VAL A 78 -6.09 6.01 2.63
N HIS A 79 -5.70 6.21 3.90
CA HIS A 79 -4.88 5.23 4.62
C HIS A 79 -5.57 3.87 4.71
N HIS A 80 -6.80 3.83 5.20
CA HIS A 80 -7.54 2.58 5.32
C HIS A 80 -7.77 1.88 3.99
N ILE A 81 -8.11 2.62 2.92
CA ILE A 81 -8.25 2.05 1.58
C ILE A 81 -6.90 1.46 1.12
N THR A 82 -5.82 2.25 1.15
CA THR A 82 -4.51 1.84 0.62
C THR A 82 -3.88 0.68 1.38
N ASP A 83 -4.15 0.52 2.67
CA ASP A 83 -3.71 -0.63 3.46
C ASP A 83 -4.36 -1.95 3.02
N HIS A 84 -5.57 -1.88 2.44
CA HIS A 84 -6.34 -3.04 2.02
C HIS A 84 -6.36 -3.27 0.51
N LEU A 85 -5.75 -2.38 -0.28
CA LEU A 85 -5.70 -2.48 -1.74
C LEU A 85 -4.89 -3.68 -2.24
N ALA A 86 -3.87 -4.14 -1.50
CA ALA A 86 -2.96 -5.17 -2.00
C ALA A 86 -3.70 -6.46 -2.41
N GLY A 87 -3.70 -6.78 -3.70
CA GLY A 87 -4.37 -7.96 -4.25
C GLY A 87 -5.90 -7.86 -4.32
N ILE A 88 -6.46 -6.64 -4.27
CA ILE A 88 -7.89 -6.41 -4.48
C ILE A 88 -8.33 -7.00 -5.83
N GLN A 89 -9.48 -7.67 -5.82
CA GLN A 89 -10.10 -8.22 -7.02
C GLN A 89 -11.12 -7.21 -7.54
N TRP A 90 -10.73 -6.33 -8.47
CA TRP A 90 -11.60 -5.24 -8.97
C TRP A 90 -12.93 -5.72 -9.53
N ASP A 91 -12.98 -6.88 -10.19
CA ASP A 91 -14.22 -7.50 -10.65
C ASP A 91 -15.16 -7.87 -9.48
N THR A 92 -14.60 -8.40 -8.39
CA THR A 92 -15.35 -8.72 -7.18
C THR A 92 -15.80 -7.45 -6.49
N PHE A 93 -14.92 -6.46 -6.37
CA PHE A 93 -15.26 -5.14 -5.84
C PHE A 93 -16.46 -4.54 -6.58
N ASN A 94 -16.41 -4.56 -7.91
CA ASN A 94 -17.48 -4.06 -8.77
C ASN A 94 -18.81 -4.80 -8.62
N LYS A 95 -18.79 -6.10 -8.34
CA LYS A 95 -20.01 -6.87 -8.07
C LYS A 95 -20.67 -6.44 -6.76
N ILE A 96 -19.89 -6.18 -5.70
CA ILE A 96 -20.43 -5.81 -4.38
C ILE A 96 -20.75 -4.31 -4.28
N SER A 97 -20.00 -3.46 -4.95
CA SER A 97 -20.15 -2.00 -4.89
C SER A 97 -21.15 -1.45 -5.92
N ARG A 98 -21.65 -2.29 -6.83
CA ARG A 98 -22.45 -1.87 -7.99
C ARG A 98 -21.67 -0.94 -8.93
N LYS A 99 -20.48 -1.40 -9.33
CA LYS A 99 -19.58 -0.77 -10.31
C LYS A 99 -18.80 0.47 -9.85
N GLN A 100 -18.57 0.63 -8.54
CA GLN A 100 -17.90 1.82 -7.99
C GLN A 100 -16.35 1.82 -8.05
N SER A 101 -15.71 0.89 -8.78
CA SER A 101 -14.23 0.81 -8.78
C SER A 101 -13.58 2.07 -9.33
N LEU A 102 -14.17 2.68 -10.36
CA LEU A 102 -13.64 3.89 -10.98
C LEU A 102 -13.69 5.06 -10.00
N GLU A 103 -14.81 5.22 -9.30
CA GLU A 103 -15.03 6.27 -8.30
C GLU A 103 -14.03 6.18 -7.14
N VAL A 104 -13.70 4.96 -6.70
CA VAL A 104 -12.67 4.75 -5.67
C VAL A 104 -11.28 5.11 -6.19
N ILE A 105 -10.93 4.70 -7.41
CA ILE A 105 -9.63 5.03 -8.02
C ILE A 105 -9.52 6.54 -8.23
N GLU A 106 -10.56 7.20 -8.75
CA GLU A 106 -10.59 8.65 -8.93
C GLU A 106 -10.51 9.40 -7.61
N TYR A 107 -11.16 8.89 -6.56
CA TYR A 107 -11.05 9.43 -5.21
C TYR A 107 -9.60 9.36 -4.71
N LEU A 108 -8.94 8.21 -4.84
CA LEU A 108 -7.53 8.04 -4.47
C LEU A 108 -6.62 8.97 -5.29
N TYR A 109 -6.90 9.19 -6.56
CA TYR A 109 -6.16 10.14 -7.39
C TYR A 109 -6.31 11.59 -6.90
N LYS A 110 -7.55 12.03 -6.61
CA LYS A 110 -7.82 13.36 -6.06
C LYS A 110 -7.10 13.56 -4.72
N GLN A 111 -7.07 12.53 -3.90
CA GLN A 111 -6.51 12.55 -2.54
C GLN A 111 -5.08 11.97 -2.46
N ARG A 112 -4.38 11.84 -3.59
CA ARG A 112 -3.08 11.14 -3.68
C ARG A 112 -1.98 11.70 -2.77
N ALA A 113 -2.12 12.95 -2.32
CA ALA A 113 -1.21 13.56 -1.35
C ALA A 113 -1.15 12.76 -0.03
N PHE A 114 -2.25 12.11 0.39
CA PHE A 114 -2.34 11.32 1.62
C PHE A 114 -1.85 9.87 1.47
N ILE A 115 -1.57 9.39 0.26
CA ILE A 115 -1.01 8.05 0.07
C ILE A 115 0.43 8.08 0.55
N SER A 116 0.79 7.38 1.63
CA SER A 116 2.19 7.31 2.10
C SER A 116 3.07 6.52 1.12
N SER A 117 4.35 6.90 1.03
CA SER A 117 5.36 6.11 0.29
C SER A 117 5.49 4.68 0.81
N GLU A 118 5.17 4.45 2.09
CA GLU A 118 5.15 3.11 2.71
C GLU A 118 4.04 2.22 2.14
N SER A 119 2.96 2.81 1.64
CA SER A 119 1.80 2.10 1.06
C SER A 119 1.97 1.82 -0.44
N PHE A 120 3.05 2.28 -1.08
CA PHE A 120 3.31 2.04 -2.52
C PHE A 120 3.31 0.55 -2.91
N PRO A 121 3.85 -0.39 -2.11
CA PRO A 121 3.72 -1.82 -2.43
C PRO A 121 2.28 -2.30 -2.55
N ASN A 122 1.35 -1.73 -1.76
CA ASN A 122 -0.07 -2.09 -1.81
C ASN A 122 -0.74 -1.54 -3.07
N VAL A 123 -0.43 -0.28 -3.42
CA VAL A 123 -0.88 0.34 -4.68
C VAL A 123 -0.36 -0.46 -5.88
N ILE A 124 0.93 -0.82 -5.90
CA ILE A 124 1.49 -1.64 -6.98
C ILE A 124 0.72 -2.96 -7.13
N ARG A 125 0.47 -3.67 -6.03
CA ARG A 125 -0.26 -4.95 -6.02
C ARG A 125 -1.76 -4.83 -6.32
N ALA A 126 -2.31 -3.62 -6.38
CA ALA A 126 -3.67 -3.36 -6.83
C ALA A 126 -3.76 -3.08 -8.33
N SER A 127 -2.66 -3.20 -9.07
CA SER A 127 -2.65 -3.00 -10.53
C SER A 127 -3.24 -4.18 -11.32
N ASP A 128 -3.44 -5.34 -10.68
CA ASP A 128 -3.92 -6.56 -11.33
C ASP A 128 -5.44 -6.49 -11.58
N GLY A 129 -5.90 -6.97 -12.73
CA GLY A 129 -7.33 -7.07 -13.04
C GLY A 129 -8.03 -5.73 -13.32
N LEU A 130 -7.27 -4.65 -13.56
CA LEU A 130 -7.82 -3.39 -14.03
C LEU A 130 -8.28 -3.53 -15.49
N ASP A 131 -9.54 -3.18 -15.77
CA ASP A 131 -10.03 -3.03 -17.15
C ASP A 131 -9.46 -1.75 -17.82
N GLY A 132 -9.86 -1.48 -19.07
CA GLY A 132 -9.32 -0.35 -19.85
C GLY A 132 -9.50 1.02 -19.17
N ALA A 133 -10.71 1.32 -18.67
CA ALA A 133 -11.00 2.60 -18.03
C ALA A 133 -10.29 2.71 -16.66
N LEU A 134 -10.30 1.62 -15.88
CA LEU A 134 -9.61 1.60 -14.60
C LEU A 134 -8.10 1.72 -14.78
N SER A 135 -7.53 1.11 -15.82
CA SER A 135 -6.08 1.14 -16.08
C SER A 135 -5.58 2.55 -16.37
N GLU A 136 -6.34 3.38 -17.09
CA GLU A 136 -5.96 4.76 -17.38
C GLU A 136 -5.96 5.63 -16.11
N SER A 137 -7.04 5.61 -15.33
CA SER A 137 -7.12 6.33 -14.05
C SER A 137 -6.06 5.85 -13.06
N TYR A 138 -5.76 4.55 -13.04
CA TYR A 138 -4.71 4.00 -12.20
C TYR A 138 -3.30 4.41 -12.64
N ALA A 139 -3.07 4.55 -13.94
CA ALA A 139 -1.79 5.03 -14.47
C ALA A 139 -1.50 6.44 -13.96
N ALA A 140 -2.50 7.33 -13.94
CA ALA A 140 -2.36 8.68 -13.38
C ALA A 140 -1.90 8.67 -11.90
N ILE A 141 -2.47 7.80 -11.06
CA ILE A 141 -2.00 7.61 -9.68
C ILE A 141 -0.54 7.19 -9.66
N MET A 142 -0.20 6.14 -10.41
CA MET A 142 1.15 5.58 -10.43
C MET A 142 2.21 6.59 -10.87
N GLY A 143 1.92 7.40 -11.90
CA GLY A 143 2.80 8.46 -12.39
C GLY A 143 3.02 9.59 -11.38
N GLU A 144 1.96 10.04 -10.71
CA GLU A 144 2.06 11.07 -9.66
C GLU A 144 2.86 10.57 -8.45
N LEU A 145 2.58 9.36 -7.98
CA LEU A 145 3.29 8.75 -6.85
C LEU A 145 4.78 8.54 -7.16
N PHE A 146 5.10 8.07 -8.38
CA PHE A 146 6.49 7.98 -8.84
C PHE A 146 7.15 9.35 -8.87
N THR A 147 6.48 10.37 -9.40
CA THR A 147 7.03 11.73 -9.51
C THR A 147 7.34 12.31 -8.13
N ARG A 148 6.43 12.12 -7.17
CA ARG A 148 6.55 12.59 -5.79
C ARG A 148 7.69 11.90 -5.02
N ASP A 149 7.78 10.57 -5.08
CA ASP A 149 8.84 9.81 -4.40
C ASP A 149 9.38 8.67 -5.29
N LYS A 150 10.31 9.07 -6.17
CA LYS A 150 10.98 8.18 -7.12
C LYS A 150 11.74 7.06 -6.41
N THR A 151 12.30 7.35 -5.24
CA THR A 151 13.11 6.38 -4.49
C THR A 151 12.24 5.28 -3.91
N ALA A 152 11.16 5.62 -3.21
CA ALA A 152 10.25 4.63 -2.64
C ALA A 152 9.57 3.80 -3.74
N MET A 153 9.09 4.43 -4.81
CA MET A 153 8.42 3.74 -5.90
C MET A 153 9.37 2.77 -6.62
N THR A 154 10.59 3.22 -6.95
CA THR A 154 11.60 2.36 -7.60
C THR A 154 11.95 1.15 -6.73
N ARG A 155 12.14 1.36 -5.42
CA ARG A 155 12.40 0.28 -4.45
C ARG A 155 11.24 -0.70 -4.35
N ALA A 156 10.01 -0.20 -4.33
CA ALA A 156 8.81 -1.04 -4.26
C ALA A 156 8.66 -1.90 -5.52
N LEU A 157 8.83 -1.30 -6.72
CA LEU A 157 8.81 -2.02 -8.00
C LEU A 157 9.93 -3.05 -8.13
N ALA A 158 11.13 -2.75 -7.62
CA ALA A 158 12.25 -3.69 -7.66
C ALA A 158 11.99 -4.97 -6.85
N LYS A 159 11.04 -4.95 -5.90
CA LYS A 159 10.67 -6.07 -5.03
C LYS A 159 9.44 -6.86 -5.52
N THR A 160 8.76 -6.44 -6.58
CA THR A 160 7.64 -7.19 -7.15
C THR A 160 8.10 -8.21 -8.19
N ASP A 161 7.23 -9.17 -8.53
CA ASP A 161 7.52 -10.12 -9.59
C ASP A 161 7.66 -9.40 -10.95
N LYS A 162 8.29 -10.09 -11.91
CA LYS A 162 8.61 -9.50 -13.21
C LYS A 162 7.37 -9.05 -14.00
N SER A 163 6.26 -9.79 -13.92
CA SER A 163 5.05 -9.47 -14.68
C SER A 163 4.42 -8.18 -14.17
N THR A 164 4.13 -8.13 -12.86
CA THR A 164 3.59 -6.94 -12.18
C THR A 164 4.49 -5.72 -12.41
N ARG A 165 5.81 -5.90 -12.26
CA ARG A 165 6.79 -4.83 -12.48
C ARG A 165 6.71 -4.23 -13.89
N VAL A 166 6.66 -5.06 -14.94
CA VAL A 166 6.57 -4.60 -16.33
C VAL A 166 5.28 -3.82 -16.55
N GLN A 167 4.15 -4.33 -16.05
CA GLN A 167 2.84 -3.68 -16.18
C GLN A 167 2.77 -2.33 -15.45
N CYS A 168 3.35 -2.23 -14.25
CA CYS A 168 3.41 -0.97 -13.51
C CYS A 168 4.37 0.03 -14.16
N ILE A 169 5.52 -0.41 -14.70
CA ILE A 169 6.42 0.45 -15.45
C ILE A 169 5.73 1.00 -16.71
N ALA A 170 4.94 0.18 -17.42
CA ALA A 170 4.15 0.62 -18.55
C ALA A 170 3.17 1.75 -18.17
N ARG A 171 2.43 1.57 -17.05
CA ARG A 171 1.50 2.59 -16.53
C ARG A 171 2.20 3.89 -16.12
N ILE A 172 3.34 3.80 -15.44
CA ILE A 172 4.14 4.99 -15.10
C ILE A 172 4.65 5.67 -16.38
N GLY A 173 5.14 4.90 -17.35
CA GLY A 173 5.59 5.42 -18.64
C GLY A 173 4.49 6.17 -19.39
N TYR A 174 3.29 5.59 -19.47
CA TYR A 174 2.10 6.22 -20.04
C TYR A 174 1.72 7.51 -19.30
N ALA A 175 1.65 7.50 -17.97
CA ALA A 175 1.32 8.70 -17.20
C ALA A 175 2.36 9.82 -17.39
N LEU A 176 3.63 9.47 -17.52
CA LEU A 176 4.70 10.44 -17.75
C LEU A 176 4.78 10.93 -19.19
N SER A 177 4.22 10.23 -20.18
CA SER A 177 4.27 10.66 -21.59
C SER A 177 3.38 11.86 -21.90
N TYR A 178 2.51 12.27 -20.98
CA TYR A 178 1.80 13.55 -21.06
C TYR A 178 2.72 14.77 -20.83
N ARG A 179 3.97 14.54 -20.40
CA ARG A 179 5.03 15.55 -20.29
C ARG A 179 6.03 15.35 -21.42
N GLU A 180 6.82 16.39 -21.72
CA GLU A 180 7.89 16.30 -22.73
C GLU A 180 8.90 15.18 -22.39
N PRO A 181 9.00 14.09 -23.20
CA PRO A 181 9.78 12.91 -22.83
C PRO A 181 11.26 13.19 -22.57
N LYS A 182 11.86 14.13 -23.32
CA LYS A 182 13.26 14.52 -23.13
C LYS A 182 13.52 15.09 -21.74
N GLU A 183 12.62 15.94 -21.25
CA GLU A 183 12.73 16.55 -19.92
C GLU A 183 12.52 15.51 -18.81
N VAL A 184 11.51 14.64 -18.95
CA VAL A 184 11.28 13.55 -17.98
C VAL A 184 12.49 12.63 -17.88
N LYS A 185 13.07 12.23 -19.01
CA LYS A 185 14.26 11.37 -19.03
C LYS A 185 15.45 12.03 -18.35
N LYS A 186 15.67 13.31 -18.63
CA LYS A 186 16.73 14.11 -18.01
C LYS A 186 16.53 14.20 -16.49
N GLU A 187 15.32 14.46 -16.01
CA GLU A 187 14.99 14.47 -14.58
C GLU A 187 15.30 13.12 -13.91
N ILE A 188 14.89 12.02 -14.51
CA ILE A 188 15.13 10.67 -13.99
C ILE A 188 16.64 10.36 -13.97
N GLN A 189 17.38 10.74 -15.02
CA GLN A 189 18.83 10.53 -15.09
C GLN A 189 19.58 11.36 -14.05
N GLN A 190 19.20 12.63 -13.86
CA GLN A 190 19.78 13.50 -12.84
C GLN A 190 19.51 12.97 -11.43
N TRP A 191 18.25 12.57 -11.15
CA TRP A 191 17.91 11.92 -9.88
C TRP A 191 18.77 10.66 -9.67
N ARG A 192 18.85 9.78 -10.67
CA ARG A 192 19.61 8.51 -10.61
C ARG A 192 21.09 8.73 -10.28
N ALA A 193 21.72 9.78 -10.80
CA ALA A 193 23.15 10.05 -10.59
C ALA A 193 23.50 10.27 -9.11
N GLY A 194 22.55 10.75 -8.30
CA GLY A 194 22.73 10.96 -6.87
C GLY A 194 22.36 9.75 -5.99
N GLN A 195 21.93 8.62 -6.57
CA GLN A 195 21.42 7.48 -5.80
C GLN A 195 22.37 6.28 -5.80
N GLN A 196 22.47 5.61 -4.66
CA GLN A 196 23.05 4.27 -4.57
C GLN A 196 21.97 3.22 -4.84
N LEU A 197 21.79 2.87 -6.11
CA LEU A 197 20.77 1.90 -6.55
C LEU A 197 21.29 0.47 -6.58
N THR A 198 20.45 -0.47 -6.16
CA THR A 198 20.67 -1.91 -6.35
C THR A 198 20.57 -2.32 -7.83
N ALA A 199 20.98 -3.54 -8.18
CA ALA A 199 20.84 -4.04 -9.55
C ALA A 199 19.37 -4.08 -10.01
N ALA A 200 18.46 -4.52 -9.14
CA ALA A 200 17.03 -4.57 -9.45
C ALA A 200 16.41 -3.18 -9.63
N GLU A 201 16.83 -2.19 -8.83
CA GLU A 201 16.38 -0.80 -8.97
C GLU A 201 16.91 -0.15 -10.24
N LYS A 202 18.19 -0.39 -10.59
CA LYS A 202 18.78 0.08 -11.86
C LYS A 202 18.00 -0.47 -13.05
N GLU A 203 17.56 -1.72 -12.97
CA GLU A 203 16.76 -2.36 -14.02
C GLU A 203 15.37 -1.73 -14.16
N VAL A 204 14.69 -1.41 -13.05
CA VAL A 204 13.42 -0.66 -13.08
C VAL A 204 13.59 0.68 -13.82
N ILE A 205 14.62 1.44 -13.47
CA ILE A 205 14.87 2.75 -14.09
C ILE A 205 15.25 2.61 -15.57
N ARG A 206 16.07 1.62 -15.92
CA ARG A 206 16.43 1.33 -17.31
C ARG A 206 15.19 1.00 -18.13
N ALA A 207 14.32 0.13 -17.63
CA ALA A 207 13.08 -0.25 -18.31
C ALA A 207 12.12 0.92 -18.44
N LEU A 208 12.00 1.79 -17.42
CA LEU A 208 11.18 3.00 -17.50
C LEU A 208 11.71 3.99 -18.55
N LEU A 209 13.04 4.23 -18.59
CA LEU A 209 13.64 5.11 -19.60
C LEU A 209 13.41 4.61 -21.03
N VAL A 210 13.45 3.29 -21.24
CA VAL A 210 13.09 2.67 -22.52
C VAL A 210 11.61 2.86 -22.81
N LYS A 211 10.72 2.63 -21.84
CA LYS A 211 9.27 2.82 -22.03
C LYS A 211 8.91 4.26 -22.37
N LEU A 212 9.67 5.25 -21.92
CA LEU A 212 9.47 6.66 -22.29
C LEU A 212 9.82 6.96 -23.77
N ASP A 213 10.49 6.08 -24.51
CA ASP A 213 10.62 6.20 -25.98
C ASP A 213 9.37 5.71 -26.72
N ASP A 214 8.62 4.79 -26.12
CA ASP A 214 7.44 4.14 -26.69
C ASP A 214 6.39 3.87 -25.59
N PRO A 215 5.62 4.90 -25.20
CA PRO A 215 4.81 4.86 -23.99
C PRO A 215 3.49 4.08 -24.11
N TYR A 216 3.06 3.74 -25.33
CA TYR A 216 1.78 3.08 -25.61
C TYR A 216 1.89 1.55 -25.75
#